data_AF-X1N0P6-F1
#
_entry.id   AF-X1N0P6-F1
#
_cell.length_a   1.000
_cell.length_b   1.000
_cell.length_c   1.000
_cell.angle_alpha   90.00
_cell.angle_beta   90.00
_cell.angle_gamma   90.00
#
_symmetry.space_group_name_H-M   'P 1'
#
loop_
_entity.id
_entity.type
_entity.pdbx_description
1 polymer ?
#
loop_
_entity_poly.entity_id
_entity_poly.type
_entity_poly.pdbx_seq_one_letter_code
_entity_poly.pdbx_strand_id
1 'polypeptide(L)'
;MLEEVAEGLLSRFTEVSIDSGGAKATITIVDYSELALDTVTVTIGGTPHVLTEGTDWHRGTSNLLAAYSLAAAIDALDEVSASYSILGVVTISAPQNITSLAVSDAVNMTLVDSSLTTIYDPIKNWEVDKWEDAIIEVEVDGVHYYRTVTSNTATTLTIGTLPVGHPVTPGAHYNIRVSVR
;
A
#
# COMPACT_ATOMS: atom_id res chain seq x y z
N MET A 1 -29.45 10.09 -19.36
CA MET A 1 -28.54 10.93 -18.55
C MET A 1 -28.21 10.30 -17.20
N LEU A 2 -27.97 8.98 -17.15
CA LEU A 2 -27.50 8.29 -15.95
C LEU A 2 -26.16 7.55 -16.17
N GLU A 3 -25.71 7.42 -17.43
CA GLU A 3 -24.44 6.76 -17.76
C GLU A 3 -23.23 7.69 -17.61
N GLU A 4 -23.41 9.01 -17.70
CA GLU A 4 -22.30 9.98 -17.59
C GLU A 4 -21.82 10.19 -16.14
N VAL A 5 -22.64 9.82 -15.15
CA VAL A 5 -22.27 9.91 -13.73
C VAL A 5 -21.39 8.72 -13.31
N ALA A 6 -21.52 7.57 -13.99
CA ALA A 6 -20.76 6.37 -13.68
C ALA A 6 -19.27 6.51 -14.06
N GLU A 7 -18.95 7.19 -15.18
CA GLU A 7 -17.56 7.40 -15.59
C GLU A 7 -16.86 8.52 -14.80
N GLY A 8 -17.62 9.49 -14.26
CA GLY A 8 -17.09 10.55 -13.41
C GLY A 8 -16.73 10.08 -11.99
N LEU A 9 -17.37 9.02 -11.48
CA LEU A 9 -17.10 8.45 -10.16
C LEU A 9 -15.90 7.49 -10.16
N LEU A 10 -15.58 6.86 -11.28
CA LEU A 10 -14.41 6.01 -11.41
C LEU A 10 -13.10 6.81 -11.48
N SER A 11 -13.15 8.06 -11.95
CA SER A 11 -11.96 8.93 -12.07
C SER A 11 -11.45 9.53 -10.75
N ARG A 12 -12.14 9.32 -9.62
CA ARG A 12 -11.77 9.89 -8.31
C ARG A 12 -11.24 8.87 -7.30
N PHE A 13 -11.26 7.59 -7.62
CA PHE A 13 -10.58 6.59 -6.80
C PHE A 13 -9.10 6.59 -7.21
N THR A 14 -8.24 7.04 -6.31
CA THR A 14 -6.81 6.74 -6.41
C THR A 14 -6.67 5.25 -6.09
N GLU A 15 -6.94 4.39 -7.07
CA GLU A 15 -6.68 2.97 -6.95
C GLU A 15 -5.17 2.78 -6.93
N VAL A 16 -4.66 2.33 -5.80
CA VAL A 16 -3.27 1.91 -5.66
C VAL A 16 -3.28 0.39 -5.74
N SER A 17 -2.85 -0.14 -6.89
CA SER A 17 -2.52 -1.56 -7.03
C SER A 17 -1.34 -1.87 -6.12
N ILE A 18 -1.47 -2.90 -5.29
CA ILE A 18 -0.49 -3.31 -4.30
C ILE A 18 -0.13 -4.75 -4.64
N ASP A 19 1.13 -5.03 -4.97
CA ASP A 19 1.52 -6.41 -5.25
C ASP A 19 1.56 -7.23 -3.96
N SER A 20 1.17 -8.50 -4.13
CA SER A 20 0.95 -9.56 -3.16
C SER A 20 2.23 -10.05 -2.43
N GLY A 21 3.12 -9.14 -2.04
CA GLY A 21 4.36 -9.45 -1.34
C GLY A 21 4.62 -8.48 -0.20
N GLY A 22 4.25 -8.86 1.03
CA GLY A 22 4.70 -8.14 2.23
C GLY A 22 4.26 -6.69 2.34
N ALA A 23 3.25 -6.27 1.56
CA ALA A 23 2.93 -4.87 1.37
C ALA A 23 2.51 -4.22 2.69
N LYS A 24 3.22 -3.15 3.05
CA LYS A 24 2.79 -2.22 4.08
C LYS A 24 2.17 -1.02 3.39
N ALA A 25 0.86 -0.88 3.48
CA ALA A 25 0.22 0.38 3.09
C ALA A 25 -0.03 1.20 4.34
N THR A 26 0.10 2.52 4.23
CA THR A 26 -0.37 3.43 5.26
C THR A 26 -1.48 4.32 4.73
N ILE A 27 -2.49 4.55 5.56
CA ILE A 27 -3.51 5.57 5.33
C ILE A 27 -3.34 6.62 6.41
N THR A 28 -3.01 7.84 6.03
CA THR A 28 -2.97 8.99 6.94
C THR A 28 -4.29 9.70 6.90
N ILE A 29 -4.95 9.84 8.05
CA ILE A 29 -6.11 10.69 8.21
C ILE A 29 -5.64 12.15 8.32
N VAL A 30 -5.94 12.94 7.29
CA VAL A 30 -5.55 14.36 7.19
C VAL A 30 -6.56 15.23 7.93
N ASP A 31 -7.85 15.03 7.67
CA ASP A 31 -8.94 15.75 8.33
C ASP A 31 -10.11 14.82 8.62
N TYR A 32 -10.33 14.51 9.89
CA TYR A 32 -11.43 13.64 10.30
C TYR A 32 -12.82 14.26 10.10
N SER A 33 -12.92 15.59 10.02
CA SER A 33 -14.22 16.27 10.09
C SER A 33 -15.06 16.12 8.82
N GLU A 34 -14.38 15.86 7.70
CA GLU A 34 -14.97 15.74 6.36
C GLU A 34 -15.08 14.28 5.87
N LEU A 35 -14.81 13.28 6.73
CA LEU A 35 -14.82 11.85 6.33
C LEU A 35 -16.21 11.21 6.26
N ALA A 36 -17.28 11.99 6.24
CA ALA A 36 -18.63 11.44 6.30
C ALA A 36 -18.94 10.63 5.03
N LEU A 37 -19.33 9.36 5.20
CA LEU A 37 -19.60 8.40 4.11
C LEU A 37 -18.39 8.00 3.27
N ASP A 38 -17.19 8.40 3.65
CA ASP A 38 -15.99 8.01 2.93
C ASP A 38 -15.72 6.52 3.04
N THR A 39 -15.13 5.96 1.99
CA THR A 39 -14.85 4.54 1.87
C THR A 39 -13.37 4.29 1.76
N VAL A 40 -12.93 3.21 2.42
CA VAL A 40 -11.65 2.55 2.17
C VAL A 40 -11.94 1.19 1.56
N THR A 41 -11.36 0.93 0.40
CA THR A 41 -11.47 -0.37 -0.26
C THR A 41 -10.18 -1.13 -0.08
N VAL A 42 -10.25 -2.33 0.50
CA VAL A 42 -9.15 -3.28 0.62
C VAL A 42 -9.47 -4.48 -0.25
N THR A 43 -8.68 -4.72 -1.30
CA THR A 43 -8.86 -5.88 -2.17
C THR A 43 -7.96 -7.02 -1.69
N ILE A 44 -8.55 -8.12 -1.26
CA ILE A 44 -7.87 -9.29 -0.70
C ILE A 44 -8.05 -10.47 -1.64
N GLY A 45 -6.97 -11.02 -2.19
CA GLY A 45 -7.02 -12.13 -3.15
C GLY A 45 -7.90 -11.84 -4.37
N GLY A 46 -7.96 -10.57 -4.81
CA GLY A 46 -8.82 -10.12 -5.90
C GLY A 46 -10.29 -9.84 -5.51
N THR A 47 -10.67 -10.04 -4.24
CA THR A 47 -12.02 -9.73 -3.74
C THR A 47 -12.03 -8.35 -3.06
N PRO A 48 -12.83 -7.38 -3.52
CA PRO A 48 -12.89 -6.05 -2.92
C PRO A 48 -13.75 -6.04 -1.65
N HIS A 49 -13.21 -5.50 -0.56
CA HIS A 49 -13.91 -5.21 0.68
C HIS A 49 -14.03 -3.69 0.85
N VAL A 50 -15.25 -3.17 0.77
CA VAL A 50 -15.53 -1.73 0.90
C VAL A 50 -15.95 -1.43 2.34
N LEU A 51 -15.15 -0.63 3.05
CA LEU A 51 -15.40 -0.19 4.42
C LEU A 51 -15.86 1.27 4.42
N THR A 52 -17.10 1.51 4.81
CA THR A 52 -17.78 2.82 4.74
C THR A 52 -17.87 3.48 6.11
N GLU A 53 -17.49 4.76 6.19
CA GLU A 53 -17.66 5.56 7.41
C GLU A 53 -19.13 5.64 7.81
N GLY A 54 -19.40 5.51 9.11
CA GLY A 54 -20.75 5.46 9.68
C GLY A 54 -21.39 4.07 9.63
N THR A 55 -20.82 3.12 8.89
CA THR A 55 -21.31 1.74 8.81
C THR A 55 -20.30 0.74 9.38
N ASP A 56 -19.10 0.72 8.82
CA ASP A 56 -18.05 -0.26 9.15
C ASP A 56 -17.00 0.33 10.11
N TRP A 57 -16.76 1.64 10.03
CA TRP A 57 -15.88 2.40 10.91
C TRP A 57 -16.45 3.79 11.18
N HIS A 58 -15.88 4.53 12.14
CA HIS A 58 -16.34 5.84 12.53
C HIS A 58 -15.21 6.87 12.61
N ARG A 59 -15.42 8.06 12.04
CA ARG A 59 -14.43 9.15 12.07
C ARG A 59 -14.20 9.73 13.47
N GLY A 60 -15.14 9.54 14.39
CA GLY A 60 -15.02 10.04 15.77
C GLY A 60 -14.87 11.56 15.84
N THR A 61 -14.04 12.04 16.78
CA THR A 61 -13.82 13.47 17.06
C THR A 61 -12.37 13.92 16.85
N SER A 62 -11.53 13.09 16.24
CA SER A 62 -10.14 13.42 15.91
C SER A 62 -9.57 12.44 14.88
N ASN A 63 -8.50 12.84 14.18
CA ASN A 63 -7.76 11.95 13.26
C ASN A 63 -7.28 10.66 13.93
N LEU A 64 -6.91 10.72 15.21
CA LEU A 64 -6.52 9.54 15.99
C LEU A 64 -7.69 8.57 16.17
N LEU A 65 -8.87 9.06 16.55
CA LEU A 65 -10.04 8.21 16.75
C LEU A 65 -10.56 7.64 15.43
N ALA A 66 -10.50 8.42 14.34
CA ALA A 66 -10.76 7.94 12.99
C ALA A 66 -9.82 6.78 12.61
N ALA A 67 -8.51 7.00 12.77
CA ALA A 67 -7.50 5.98 12.47
C ALA A 67 -7.66 4.72 13.33
N TYR A 68 -7.97 4.88 14.63
CA TYR A 68 -8.27 3.75 15.51
C TYR A 68 -9.44 2.92 14.99
N SER A 69 -10.56 3.58 14.69
CA SER A 69 -11.76 2.88 14.23
C SER A 69 -11.55 2.22 12.86
N LEU A 70 -10.88 2.90 11.94
CA LEU A 70 -10.57 2.36 10.62
C LEU A 70 -9.61 1.17 10.70
N ALA A 71 -8.56 1.27 11.52
CA ALA A 71 -7.64 0.17 11.75
C ALA A 71 -8.37 -1.06 12.29
N ALA A 72 -9.27 -0.89 13.26
CA ALA A 72 -10.06 -2.00 13.79
C ALA A 72 -10.98 -2.65 12.74
N ALA A 73 -11.58 -1.86 11.84
CA ALA A 73 -12.41 -2.39 10.76
C ALA A 73 -11.59 -3.19 9.73
N ILE A 74 -10.39 -2.72 9.40
CA ILE A 74 -9.48 -3.44 8.49
C ILE A 74 -8.94 -4.71 9.16
N ASP A 75 -8.56 -4.65 10.44
CA ASP A 75 -8.05 -5.80 11.21
C ASP A 75 -9.11 -6.90 11.42
N ALA A 76 -10.39 -6.56 11.25
CA ALA A 76 -11.48 -7.53 11.26
C ALA A 76 -11.65 -8.29 9.94
N LEU A 77 -10.99 -7.86 8.86
CA LEU A 77 -10.96 -8.61 7.60
C LEU A 77 -9.97 -9.77 7.72
N ASP A 78 -10.31 -10.91 7.11
CA ASP A 78 -9.44 -12.08 7.12
C ASP A 78 -8.13 -11.81 6.35
N GLU A 79 -7.04 -12.42 6.82
CA GLU A 79 -5.71 -12.42 6.16
C GLU A 79 -4.98 -11.08 6.05
N VAL A 80 -5.50 -10.03 6.68
CA VAL A 80 -4.85 -8.74 6.82
C VAL A 80 -4.71 -8.40 8.31
N SER A 81 -3.81 -7.48 8.60
CA SER A 81 -3.69 -6.91 9.94
C SER A 81 -3.55 -5.40 9.82
N ALA A 82 -4.10 -4.66 10.77
CA ALA A 82 -3.99 -3.20 10.79
C ALA A 82 -3.70 -2.68 12.19
N SER A 83 -2.89 -1.63 12.23
CA SER A 83 -2.54 -0.91 13.45
C SER A 83 -2.69 0.59 13.20
N TYR A 84 -2.68 1.39 14.26
CA TYR A 84 -2.81 2.84 14.17
C TYR A 84 -1.75 3.51 15.06
N SER A 85 -1.47 4.78 14.79
CA SER A 85 -0.57 5.61 15.60
C SER A 85 -1.26 6.86 16.12
N ILE A 86 -0.65 7.49 17.12
CA ILE A 86 -1.11 8.77 17.68
C ILE A 86 -1.18 9.92 16.66
N LEU A 87 -0.53 9.76 15.49
CA LEU A 87 -0.51 10.75 14.42
C LEU A 87 -1.69 10.59 13.44
N GLY A 88 -2.63 9.66 13.69
CA GLY A 88 -3.74 9.40 12.77
C GLY A 88 -3.33 8.60 11.54
N VAL A 89 -2.25 7.82 11.63
CA VAL A 89 -1.80 6.93 10.56
C VAL A 89 -2.25 5.51 10.86
N VAL A 90 -2.93 4.89 9.92
CA VAL A 90 -3.25 3.46 9.88
C VAL A 90 -2.14 2.76 9.10
N THR A 91 -1.54 1.72 9.67
CA THR A 91 -0.55 0.86 9.00
C THR A 91 -1.17 -0.51 8.79
N ILE A 92 -1.24 -0.93 7.54
CA ILE A 92 -1.86 -2.17 7.11
C ILE A 92 -0.74 -3.10 6.71
N SER A 93 -0.73 -4.32 7.24
CA SER A 93 0.25 -5.34 6.95
C SER A 93 -0.48 -6.58 6.46
N ALA A 94 -0.24 -6.94 5.19
CA ALA A 94 -0.70 -8.19 4.62
C ALA A 94 0.49 -8.90 3.95
N PRO A 95 1.00 -9.98 4.55
CA PRO A 95 2.22 -10.61 4.05
C PRO A 95 2.09 -11.17 2.62
N GLN A 96 0.88 -11.40 2.11
CA GLN A 96 0.65 -12.01 0.79
C GLN A 96 -0.65 -11.58 0.07
N ASN A 97 -1.68 -11.05 0.76
CA ASN A 97 -3.05 -11.15 0.20
C ASN A 97 -3.70 -9.85 -0.24
N ILE A 98 -3.13 -8.68 0.06
CA ILE A 98 -3.66 -7.43 -0.47
C ILE A 98 -3.19 -7.24 -1.91
N THR A 99 -4.14 -7.10 -2.84
CA THR A 99 -3.89 -6.84 -4.27
C THR A 99 -4.13 -5.38 -4.67
N SER A 100 -4.94 -4.64 -3.91
CA SER A 100 -5.08 -3.18 -4.08
C SER A 100 -5.68 -2.51 -2.84
N LEU A 101 -5.34 -1.24 -2.63
CA LEU A 101 -6.02 -0.34 -1.71
C LEU A 101 -6.49 0.91 -2.43
N ALA A 102 -7.66 1.40 -2.03
CA ALA A 102 -8.16 2.68 -2.48
C ALA A 102 -8.84 3.45 -1.35
N VAL A 103 -8.82 4.77 -1.47
CA VAL A 103 -9.59 5.71 -0.62
C VAL A 103 -10.50 6.55 -1.53
N SER A 104 -11.74 6.83 -1.10
CA SER A 104 -12.67 7.69 -1.87
C SER A 104 -12.31 9.17 -1.84
N ASP A 105 -11.60 9.60 -0.79
CA ASP A 105 -11.24 10.99 -0.56
C ASP A 105 -9.74 11.12 -0.32
N ALA A 106 -9.01 11.39 -1.41
CA ALA A 106 -7.57 11.63 -1.36
C ALA A 106 -7.19 13.00 -0.75
N VAL A 107 -8.16 13.89 -0.49
CA VAL A 107 -7.92 15.18 0.19
C VAL A 107 -7.84 14.96 1.70
N ASN A 108 -8.77 14.16 2.23
CA ASN A 108 -8.91 13.93 3.67
C ASN A 108 -8.25 12.63 4.14
N MET A 109 -7.88 11.75 3.22
CA MET A 109 -7.05 10.56 3.46
C MET A 109 -5.88 10.51 2.48
N THR A 110 -4.67 10.25 2.98
CA THR A 110 -3.50 10.02 2.12
C THR A 110 -3.06 8.58 2.21
N LEU A 111 -3.16 7.86 1.09
CA LEU A 111 -2.67 6.49 0.95
C LEU A 111 -1.21 6.51 0.47
N VAL A 112 -0.33 5.85 1.21
CA VAL A 112 1.06 5.61 0.82
C VAL A 112 1.30 4.11 0.80
N ASP A 113 1.68 3.59 -0.36
CA ASP A 113 2.01 2.17 -0.51
C ASP A 113 3.52 1.96 -0.43
N SER A 114 3.97 1.19 0.57
CA SER A 114 5.39 0.86 0.71
C SER A 114 5.85 -0.14 -0.33
N SER A 115 4.98 -0.85 -1.04
CA SER A 115 5.39 -1.80 -2.09
C SER A 115 6.12 -1.09 -3.26
N LEU A 116 5.95 0.23 -3.39
CA LEU A 116 6.71 1.06 -4.33
C LEU A 116 8.13 1.36 -3.85
N THR A 117 8.40 1.28 -2.54
CA THR A 117 9.72 1.56 -1.93
C THR A 117 10.35 0.32 -1.29
N THR A 118 9.66 -0.81 -1.28
CA THR A 118 10.16 -2.07 -0.73
C THR A 118 9.79 -3.24 -1.63
N ILE A 119 10.78 -4.02 -2.04
CA ILE A 119 10.59 -5.31 -2.68
C ILE A 119 10.70 -6.38 -1.60
N TYR A 120 9.59 -7.04 -1.27
CA TYR A 120 9.59 -8.21 -0.41
C TYR A 120 9.58 -9.48 -1.25
N ASP A 121 10.55 -10.35 -1.01
CA ASP A 121 10.60 -11.66 -1.65
C ASP A 121 11.10 -12.70 -0.63
N PRO A 122 10.19 -13.49 -0.02
CA PRO A 122 10.54 -14.49 0.98
C PRO A 122 11.22 -15.73 0.38
N ILE A 123 11.21 -15.88 -0.95
CA ILE A 123 11.86 -16.98 -1.65
C ILE A 123 13.34 -16.63 -1.89
N LYS A 124 13.69 -15.35 -1.84
CA LYS A 124 15.08 -14.90 -1.87
C LYS A 124 15.71 -15.02 -0.49
N ASN A 125 17.02 -15.19 -0.51
CA ASN A 125 17.87 -15.19 0.67
C ASN A 125 19.05 -14.27 0.39
N TRP A 126 18.76 -12.98 0.23
CA TRP A 126 19.78 -11.96 0.03
C TRP A 126 20.72 -11.94 1.23
N GLU A 127 22.01 -11.72 1.01
CA GLU A 127 22.91 -11.43 2.12
C GLU A 127 22.50 -10.09 2.76
N VAL A 128 22.18 -10.11 4.05
CA VAL A 128 21.76 -8.95 4.84
C VAL A 128 22.80 -7.83 4.73
N ASP A 129 22.34 -6.59 4.52
CA ASP A 129 23.14 -5.36 4.40
C ASP A 129 24.21 -5.34 3.27
N LYS A 130 24.25 -6.36 2.41
CA LYS A 130 25.24 -6.42 1.32
C LYS A 130 24.89 -5.54 0.13
N TRP A 131 23.60 -5.31 -0.08
CA TRP A 131 23.09 -4.70 -1.31
C TRP A 131 22.74 -3.23 -1.14
N GLU A 132 23.02 -2.63 0.01
CA GLU A 132 22.97 -1.18 0.18
C GLU A 132 23.83 -0.48 -0.89
N ASP A 133 23.30 0.60 -1.46
CA ASP A 133 23.86 1.37 -2.59
C ASP A 133 24.00 0.62 -3.93
N ALA A 134 23.57 -0.64 -4.02
CA ALA A 134 23.51 -1.36 -5.28
C ALA A 134 22.39 -0.84 -6.19
N ILE A 135 22.53 -1.05 -7.50
CA ILE A 135 21.45 -0.83 -8.46
C ILE A 135 20.74 -2.15 -8.69
N ILE A 136 19.44 -2.18 -8.37
CA ILE A 136 18.55 -3.26 -8.77
C ILE A 136 17.83 -2.89 -10.07
N GLU A 137 17.84 -3.82 -11.00
CA GLU A 137 16.91 -3.89 -12.11
C GLU A 137 15.76 -4.81 -11.72
N VAL A 138 14.54 -4.30 -11.81
CA VAL A 138 13.30 -5.05 -11.61
C VAL A 138 12.42 -4.93 -12.84
N GLU A 139 11.88 -6.06 -13.29
CA GLU A 139 10.90 -6.09 -14.38
C GLU A 139 9.49 -6.16 -13.79
N VAL A 140 8.66 -5.18 -14.13
CA VAL A 140 7.24 -5.14 -13.77
C VAL A 140 6.46 -4.90 -15.06
N ASP A 141 5.50 -5.77 -15.37
CA ASP A 141 4.66 -5.70 -16.57
C ASP A 141 5.46 -5.55 -17.90
N GLY A 142 6.63 -6.20 -17.97
CA GLY A 142 7.53 -6.12 -19.14
C GLY A 142 8.32 -4.81 -19.25
N VAL A 143 8.26 -3.94 -18.24
CA VAL A 143 9.04 -2.70 -18.14
C VAL A 143 10.15 -2.88 -17.11
N HIS A 144 11.38 -2.57 -17.50
CA HIS A 144 12.54 -2.65 -16.63
C HIS A 144 12.76 -1.32 -15.89
N TYR A 145 12.74 -1.37 -14.56
CA TYR A 145 13.04 -0.25 -13.68
C TYR A 145 14.39 -0.44 -12.99
N TYR A 146 15.19 0.62 -13.01
CA TYR A 146 16.44 0.68 -12.27
C TYR A 146 16.25 1.53 -11.01
N ARG A 147 16.56 0.97 -9.84
CA ARG A 147 16.46 1.65 -8.55
C ARG A 147 17.71 1.43 -7.72
N THR A 148 18.06 2.44 -6.92
CA THR A 148 19.07 2.29 -5.88
C THR A 148 18.44 1.58 -4.69
N VAL A 149 19.12 0.56 -4.18
CA VAL A 149 18.78 -0.11 -2.93
C VAL A 149 19.33 0.75 -1.78
N THR A 150 18.47 1.16 -0.86
CA THR A 150 18.85 2.00 0.30
C THR A 150 19.13 1.20 1.56
N SER A 151 18.63 -0.04 1.63
CA SER A 151 18.94 -1.00 2.70
C SER A 151 18.39 -2.38 2.32
N ASN A 152 18.86 -3.46 2.96
CA ASN A 152 18.26 -4.77 2.75
C ASN A 152 18.37 -5.73 3.94
N THR A 153 17.34 -6.57 4.08
CA THR A 153 17.38 -7.79 4.90
C THR A 153 17.55 -9.01 3.98
N ALA A 154 17.35 -10.22 4.53
CA ALA A 154 17.40 -11.46 3.75
C ALA A 154 16.24 -11.59 2.75
N THR A 155 15.10 -10.99 3.06
CA THR A 155 13.84 -11.15 2.29
C THR A 155 13.26 -9.81 1.83
N THR A 156 13.96 -8.70 2.07
CA THR A 156 13.45 -7.36 1.73
C THR A 156 14.56 -6.48 1.20
N LEU A 157 14.33 -5.83 0.06
CA LEU A 157 15.13 -4.68 -0.41
C LEU A 157 14.31 -3.41 -0.22
N THR A 158 14.88 -2.40 0.42
CA THR A 158 14.34 -1.04 0.38
C THR A 158 14.94 -0.33 -0.82
N ILE A 159 14.13 0.31 -1.64
CA ILE A 159 14.51 0.91 -2.91
C ILE A 159 13.96 2.33 -3.05
N GLY A 160 14.55 3.11 -3.97
CA GLY A 160 13.90 4.31 -4.46
C GLY A 160 12.51 4.02 -5.06
N THR A 161 11.56 4.95 -4.90
CA THR A 161 10.15 4.75 -5.25
C THR A 161 9.93 4.34 -6.72
N LEU A 162 9.21 3.25 -6.94
CA LEU A 162 8.69 2.83 -8.24
C LEU A 162 7.50 3.72 -8.68
N PRO A 163 7.17 3.79 -9.98
CA PRO A 163 5.98 4.51 -10.41
C PRO A 163 4.73 3.90 -9.78
N VAL A 164 3.75 4.73 -9.45
CA VAL A 164 2.47 4.28 -8.89
C VAL A 164 1.85 3.19 -9.78
N GLY A 165 1.28 2.17 -9.13
CA GLY A 165 0.63 1.05 -9.82
C GLY A 165 1.57 0.02 -10.43
N HIS A 166 2.90 0.12 -10.20
CA HIS A 166 3.89 -0.86 -10.64
C HIS A 166 4.66 -1.46 -9.44
N PRO A 167 3.96 -2.12 -8.51
CA PRO A 167 4.59 -2.82 -7.41
C PRO A 167 5.34 -4.07 -7.90
N VAL A 168 6.09 -4.72 -7.00
CA VAL A 168 6.94 -5.87 -7.36
C VAL A 168 6.45 -7.13 -6.65
N THR A 169 6.04 -8.11 -7.44
CA THR A 169 5.55 -9.38 -6.92
C THR A 169 6.72 -10.27 -6.43
N PRO A 170 6.57 -10.98 -5.30
CA PRO A 170 7.53 -12.00 -4.90
C PRO A 170 7.80 -13.03 -6.02
N GLY A 171 9.05 -13.43 -6.18
CA GLY A 171 9.47 -14.36 -7.22
C GLY A 171 9.77 -13.70 -8.57
N ALA A 172 9.60 -12.39 -8.71
CA ALA A 172 10.00 -11.67 -9.92
C ALA A 172 11.50 -11.80 -10.21
N HIS A 173 11.87 -11.51 -11.46
CA HIS A 173 13.26 -11.52 -11.89
C HIS A 173 13.93 -10.21 -11.49
N TYR A 174 15.06 -10.33 -10.78
CA TYR A 174 15.89 -9.21 -10.36
C TYR A 174 17.32 -9.39 -10.81
N ASN A 175 17.93 -8.30 -11.28
CA ASN A 175 19.39 -8.23 -11.44
C ASN A 175 19.94 -7.14 -10.52
N ILE A 176 20.75 -7.51 -9.53
CA ILE A 176 21.40 -6.56 -8.63
C ILE A 176 22.86 -6.43 -9.04
N ARG A 177 23.30 -5.19 -9.26
CA ARG A 177 24.68 -4.86 -9.59
C ARG A 177 25.23 -3.90 -8.54
N VAL A 178 26.30 -4.32 -7.86
CA VAL A 178 27.02 -3.45 -6.94
C VAL A 178 27.61 -2.30 -7.76
N SER A 179 27.27 -1.06 -7.41
CA SER A 179 27.91 0.09 -8.02
C SER A 179 29.33 0.17 -7.46
N VAL A 180 30.33 -0.20 -8.26
CA VAL A 180 31.73 0.02 -7.91
C VAL A 180 31.94 1.52 -7.85
N ARG A 181 32.15 2.03 -6.63
CA ARG A 181 32.61 3.40 -6.38
C ARG A 181 34.11 3.51 -6.66
#